data_AF-A0A942ELK9-F1
#
_entry.id   AF-A0A942ELK9-F1
#
_cell.length_a   1.000
_cell.length_b   1.000
_cell.length_c   1.000
_cell.angle_alpha   90.00
_cell.angle_beta   90.00
_cell.angle_gamma   90.00
#
_symmetry.space_group_name_H-M   'P 1'
#
loop_
_entity.id
_entity.type
_entity.pdbx_description
1 polymer ?
#
loop_
_entity_poly.entity_id
_entity_poly.type
_entity_poly.pdbx_seq_one_letter_code
_entity_poly.pdbx_strand_id
1 'polypeptide(L)'
;MFIDSPSALHQTHLEHSSISKSNKPFIATFQGWSQFFYPFDFFSAPSELEHIEQNVKNWLEQNDTNDYLQDIFPFETMFSAIDEGQFPNANTLRAWVLKTMSGLQDPNIYAQDSELTQSALNDLIVNIFGLDPSFVASSISTPIPPSKSGYLPIVINNPNPNVKSDDDVYIRIQGIDPVTGTFCYLAFDANGVATYQDATSSTDPAQYCCALSSLPPYGNGRLVYALALISGNILISIDKKLQWQMPDPNNASDPDNTTLWSMVEMTATKDAGIWADYSNVDSVSLPLKLQLHTSNGSNQIRGYNGSRREFIENVSTFLKQYDTTPNQIWSTLAQTDPSGNILRFMSAKHMMPPAGTTFPADYFTNYLSTIFLPYFEQQPLLLEASQADVSKGIETYSGTLTKDQATGTLTFVFKGQTDGNIVTLPVTTTSRPWLTGAIGDWQPTPPQQSTQAYADLIRDLSGIVNAGILPQATQGQLINKSWMINHFGDYYQAPVYNIYDRALHEAGANSYCYDYDDFLGQDGTEVGPFDDGTHLMITLPNLSTN
;
A
#
# COMPACT_ATOMS: atom_id res chain seq x y z
N MET A 1 5.65 27.56 -27.33
CA MET A 1 6.00 26.12 -27.38
C MET A 1 5.25 25.53 -26.20
N PHE A 2 4.15 24.83 -26.49
CA PHE A 2 3.09 24.53 -25.54
C PHE A 2 3.63 23.65 -24.40
N ILE A 3 3.57 24.17 -23.18
CA ILE A 3 3.77 23.40 -21.96
C ILE A 3 2.37 23.00 -21.54
N ASP A 4 2.02 21.74 -21.78
CA ASP A 4 0.86 21.13 -21.13
C ASP A 4 1.14 21.09 -19.62
N SER A 5 0.24 21.74 -18.88
CA SER A 5 0.19 21.73 -17.42
C SER A 5 0.00 20.30 -16.91
N PRO A 6 0.85 19.77 -16.02
CA PRO A 6 0.54 18.55 -15.29
C PRO A 6 -0.42 18.90 -14.15
N SER A 7 -1.64 19.28 -14.50
CA SER A 7 -2.75 19.44 -13.56
C SER A 7 -3.67 18.23 -13.66
N ALA A 8 -3.14 17.10 -13.19
CA ALA A 8 -3.92 15.92 -12.80
C ALA A 8 -3.18 15.19 -11.66
N LEU A 9 -2.67 15.97 -10.69
CA LEU A 9 -2.58 15.46 -9.31
C LEU A 9 -4.03 15.29 -8.86
N HIS A 10 -4.44 14.07 -8.58
CA HIS A 10 -5.72 13.78 -7.95
C HIS A 10 -5.73 14.56 -6.62
N GLN A 11 -6.43 15.70 -6.61
CA GLN A 11 -6.95 16.24 -5.36
C GLN A 11 -7.97 15.22 -4.88
N THR A 12 -7.61 14.41 -3.89
CA THR A 12 -8.61 13.91 -2.95
C THR A 12 -9.26 15.14 -2.33
N HIS A 13 -10.47 15.47 -2.82
CA HIS A 13 -11.28 16.55 -2.27
C HIS A 13 -11.67 16.18 -0.83
N LEU A 14 -10.85 16.58 0.14
CA LEU A 14 -11.27 16.72 1.54
C LEU A 14 -11.83 18.13 1.72
N GLU A 15 -13.10 18.32 1.38
CA GLU A 15 -13.81 19.55 1.73
C GLU A 15 -14.18 19.53 3.22
N HIS A 16 -13.72 20.56 3.94
CA HIS A 16 -13.99 20.77 5.35
C HIS A 16 -15.48 21.05 5.61
N SER A 17 -16.20 20.09 6.18
CA SER A 17 -17.47 20.37 6.86
C SER A 17 -17.17 20.89 8.28
N SER A 18 -17.55 22.14 8.57
CA SER A 18 -17.50 22.70 9.92
C SER A 18 -18.53 22.01 10.83
N ILE A 19 -18.09 21.07 11.67
CA ILE A 19 -18.96 20.39 12.64
C ILE A 19 -19.13 21.27 13.89
N SER A 20 -20.37 21.74 14.11
CA SER A 20 -20.78 22.38 15.35
C SER A 20 -20.82 21.36 16.49
N LYS A 21 -20.17 21.69 17.60
CA LYS A 21 -20.09 20.88 18.84
C LYS A 21 -21.47 20.45 19.34
N SER A 22 -21.74 19.14 19.33
CA SER A 22 -22.77 18.54 20.20
C SER A 22 -22.15 17.50 21.12
N ASN A 23 -22.10 17.82 22.41
CA ASN A 23 -21.68 16.91 23.48
C ASN A 23 -22.70 15.77 23.64
N LYS A 24 -22.32 14.54 23.30
CA LYS A 24 -22.91 13.33 23.88
C LYS A 24 -21.82 12.28 24.14
N PRO A 25 -21.90 11.54 25.27
CA PRO A 25 -20.84 10.64 25.71
C PRO A 25 -20.79 9.37 24.85
N PHE A 26 -19.57 8.99 24.49
CA PHE A 26 -19.23 7.76 23.78
C PHE A 26 -19.33 6.58 24.76
N ILE A 27 -20.20 5.61 24.50
CA ILE A 27 -20.22 4.32 25.17
C ILE A 27 -19.42 3.36 24.26
N ALA A 28 -18.19 3.04 24.67
CA ALA A 28 -17.35 2.07 23.99
C ALA A 28 -17.86 0.65 24.27
N THR A 29 -18.38 -0.03 23.26
CA THR A 29 -18.52 -1.50 23.26
C THR A 29 -17.28 -2.11 22.61
N PHE A 30 -16.51 -2.86 23.40
CA PHE A 30 -15.31 -3.59 22.99
C PHE A 30 -15.66 -4.70 21.98
N GLN A 31 -15.38 -4.47 20.70
CA GLN A 31 -15.19 -5.50 19.66
C GLN A 31 -14.15 -4.96 18.67
N GLY A 32 -12.92 -5.46 18.71
CA GLY A 32 -11.87 -4.97 17.82
C GLY A 32 -10.50 -5.53 18.10
N TRP A 33 -10.32 -6.85 17.97
CA TRP A 33 -9.00 -7.50 18.06
C TRP A 33 -8.82 -8.66 17.04
N SER A 34 -9.65 -8.72 16.00
CA SER A 34 -9.58 -9.75 14.93
C SER A 34 -9.06 -9.23 13.58
N GLN A 35 -8.46 -8.04 13.52
CA GLN A 35 -8.07 -7.36 12.27
C GLN A 35 -6.56 -7.40 11.94
N PHE A 36 -5.77 -8.27 12.57
CA PHE A 36 -4.29 -8.14 12.57
C PHE A 36 -3.49 -9.09 11.68
N PHE A 37 -4.11 -9.86 10.77
CA PHE A 37 -3.34 -10.72 9.87
C PHE A 37 -3.94 -10.72 8.46
N TYR A 38 -3.24 -10.07 7.53
CA TYR A 38 -3.49 -10.21 6.10
C TYR A 38 -2.93 -11.56 5.61
N PRO A 39 -3.66 -12.31 4.76
CA PRO A 39 -3.15 -13.54 4.17
C PRO A 39 -2.26 -13.19 2.98
N PHE A 40 -1.01 -13.68 2.99
CA PHE A 40 -0.29 -13.98 1.76
C PHE A 40 -0.82 -15.32 1.22
N ASP A 41 -1.12 -15.38 -0.08
CA ASP A 41 -1.79 -16.45 -0.84
C ASP A 41 -0.81 -17.53 -1.38
N PHE A 42 -1.14 -18.73 -1.90
CA PHE A 42 -2.32 -19.61 -2.00
C PHE A 42 -1.79 -21.06 -2.24
N PHE A 43 -2.52 -22.07 -1.73
CA PHE A 43 -2.24 -23.54 -1.73
C PHE A 43 -1.10 -24.06 -0.84
N SER A 44 -1.34 -24.07 0.48
CA SER A 44 -0.84 -25.16 1.31
C SER A 44 -1.88 -26.28 1.32
N ALA A 45 -1.61 -27.42 0.65
CA ALA A 45 -2.44 -28.61 0.82
C ALA A 45 -2.49 -29.01 2.32
N PRO A 46 -3.48 -29.81 2.79
CA PRO A 46 -3.50 -30.36 4.15
C PRO A 46 -2.13 -30.90 4.63
N SER A 47 -1.31 -31.35 3.67
CA SER A 47 0.07 -31.78 3.87
C SER A 47 1.02 -30.75 4.50
N GLU A 48 0.83 -29.42 4.36
CA GLU A 48 1.73 -28.44 4.99
C GLU A 48 1.41 -28.24 6.47
N LEU A 49 0.14 -28.25 6.86
CA LEU A 49 -0.26 -28.20 8.27
C LEU A 49 0.22 -29.46 9.00
N GLU A 50 0.01 -30.64 8.39
CA GLU A 50 0.55 -31.91 8.88
C GLU A 50 2.09 -31.87 8.97
N HIS A 51 2.76 -31.22 8.00
CA HIS A 51 4.21 -31.08 8.01
C HIS A 51 4.70 -30.13 9.12
N ILE A 52 4.04 -28.99 9.32
CA ILE A 52 4.34 -28.06 10.42
C ILE A 52 4.12 -28.75 11.75
N GLU A 53 2.97 -29.40 11.93
CA GLU A 53 2.66 -30.18 13.13
C GLU A 53 3.73 -31.24 13.42
N GLN A 54 4.10 -32.03 12.41
CA GLN A 54 5.13 -33.06 12.56
C GLN A 54 6.51 -32.45 12.84
N ASN A 55 6.85 -31.30 12.27
CA ASN A 55 8.10 -30.61 12.56
C ASN A 55 8.14 -30.06 13.99
N VAL A 56 7.02 -29.53 14.51
CA VAL A 56 6.89 -29.14 15.92
C VAL A 56 7.09 -30.35 16.82
N LYS A 57 6.41 -31.47 16.55
CA LYS A 57 6.53 -32.71 17.34
C LYS A 57 7.95 -33.25 17.33
N ASN A 58 8.58 -33.33 16.15
CA ASN A 58 9.97 -33.76 16.01
C ASN A 58 10.95 -32.83 16.76
N TRP A 59 10.70 -31.52 16.72
CA TRP A 59 11.55 -30.56 17.43
C TRP A 59 11.40 -30.70 18.94
N LEU A 60 10.18 -30.88 19.46
CA LEU A 60 9.93 -31.15 20.88
C LEU A 60 10.62 -32.43 21.36
N GLU A 61 10.61 -33.49 20.54
CA GLU A 61 11.30 -34.75 20.83
C GLU A 61 12.83 -34.61 20.81
N GLN A 62 13.39 -33.82 19.89
CA GLN A 62 14.84 -33.67 19.70
C GLN A 62 15.50 -32.74 20.71
N ASN A 63 14.77 -31.74 21.21
CA ASN A 63 15.36 -30.66 21.99
C ASN A 63 15.23 -30.83 23.50
N ASP A 64 14.86 -32.02 24.01
CA ASP A 64 14.67 -32.37 25.43
C ASP A 64 14.26 -31.15 26.26
N THR A 65 13.27 -30.42 25.72
CA THR A 65 13.12 -29.01 26.07
C THR A 65 12.62 -28.96 27.49
N ASN A 66 13.43 -28.31 28.34
CA ASN A 66 13.06 -27.73 29.63
C ASN A 66 11.53 -27.59 29.74
N ASP A 67 10.90 -28.28 30.70
CA ASP A 67 9.44 -28.29 30.98
C ASP A 67 8.79 -26.90 30.81
N TYR A 68 9.58 -25.86 31.10
CA TYR A 68 9.31 -24.44 30.89
C TYR A 68 8.74 -24.02 29.52
N LEU A 69 9.22 -24.51 28.38
CA LEU A 69 8.68 -24.07 27.07
C LEU A 69 7.31 -24.71 26.77
N GLN A 70 7.07 -25.93 27.26
CA GLN A 70 5.75 -26.57 27.19
C GLN A 70 4.75 -25.89 28.12
N ASP A 71 5.22 -25.34 29.25
CA ASP A 71 4.39 -24.57 30.19
C ASP A 71 4.02 -23.17 29.66
N ILE A 72 4.83 -22.62 28.76
CA ILE A 72 4.69 -21.25 28.26
C ILE A 72 3.97 -21.19 26.92
N PHE A 73 4.31 -22.09 25.99
CA PHE A 73 3.68 -22.13 24.70
C PHE A 73 2.62 -23.25 24.64
N PRO A 74 1.35 -22.94 24.33
CA PRO A 74 0.26 -23.90 24.42
C PRO A 74 0.23 -24.84 23.19
N PHE A 75 1.25 -25.68 23.03
CA PHE A 75 1.40 -26.63 21.93
C PHE A 75 0.20 -27.57 21.80
N GLU A 76 -0.33 -28.08 22.92
CA GLU A 76 -1.52 -28.94 22.94
C GLU A 76 -2.77 -28.22 22.39
N THR A 77 -2.92 -26.93 22.70
CA THR A 77 -4.00 -26.11 22.14
C THR A 77 -3.82 -25.89 20.65
N MET A 78 -2.57 -25.69 20.21
CA MET A 78 -2.24 -25.56 18.79
C MET A 78 -2.55 -26.84 18.01
N PHE A 79 -2.12 -28.00 18.50
CA PHE A 79 -2.38 -29.29 17.85
C PHE A 79 -3.87 -29.60 17.82
N SER A 80 -4.59 -29.40 18.93
CA SER A 80 -6.05 -29.58 18.97
C SER A 80 -6.76 -28.69 17.94
N ALA A 81 -6.31 -27.44 17.78
CA ALA A 81 -6.88 -26.51 16.80
C ALA A 81 -6.55 -26.89 15.35
N ILE A 82 -5.40 -27.52 15.08
CA ILE A 82 -5.07 -28.11 13.77
C ILE A 82 -6.00 -29.31 13.48
N ASP A 83 -6.12 -30.25 14.42
CA ASP A 83 -6.96 -31.45 14.30
C ASP A 83 -8.45 -31.11 14.11
N GLU A 84 -8.93 -30.06 14.78
CA GLU A 84 -10.29 -29.56 14.65
C GLU A 84 -10.52 -28.73 13.38
N GLY A 85 -9.48 -28.51 12.56
CA GLY A 85 -9.56 -27.72 11.33
C GLY A 85 -9.82 -26.23 11.57
N GLN A 86 -9.44 -25.70 12.75
CA GLN A 86 -9.60 -24.28 13.09
C GLN A 86 -8.64 -23.38 12.29
N PHE A 87 -7.58 -23.97 11.72
CA PHE A 87 -6.65 -23.28 10.82
C PHE A 87 -6.93 -23.69 9.37
N PRO A 88 -7.53 -22.83 8.54
CA PRO A 88 -7.80 -23.15 7.14
C PRO A 88 -6.52 -23.34 6.30
N ASN A 89 -5.36 -22.86 6.77
CA ASN A 89 -4.04 -23.05 6.13
C ASN A 89 -2.87 -22.76 7.09
N ALA A 90 -1.64 -23.06 6.65
CA ALA A 90 -0.39 -22.82 7.39
C ALA A 90 -0.20 -21.35 7.83
N ASN A 91 -0.71 -20.38 7.07
CA ASN A 91 -0.55 -18.97 7.38
C ASN A 91 -1.43 -18.54 8.56
N THR A 92 -2.66 -19.06 8.66
CA THR A 92 -3.50 -18.84 9.84
C THR A 92 -2.91 -19.43 11.12
N LEU A 93 -2.21 -20.57 11.00
CA LEU A 93 -1.43 -21.15 12.09
C LEU A 93 -0.24 -20.25 12.47
N ARG A 94 0.59 -19.83 11.49
CA ARG A 94 1.73 -18.90 11.71
C ARG A 94 1.30 -17.59 12.38
N ALA A 95 0.17 -17.02 11.95
CA ALA A 95 -0.43 -15.83 12.55
C ALA A 95 -0.83 -16.04 14.02
N TRP A 96 -1.48 -17.17 14.32
CA TRP A 96 -1.84 -17.53 15.69
C TRP A 96 -0.60 -17.72 16.56
N VAL A 97 0.45 -18.38 16.04
CA VAL A 97 1.73 -18.56 16.73
C VAL A 97 2.34 -17.19 17.07
N LEU A 98 2.47 -16.30 16.10
CA LEU A 98 2.99 -14.94 16.32
C LEU A 98 2.20 -14.16 17.38
N LYS A 99 0.87 -14.29 17.39
CA LYS A 99 0.00 -13.66 18.39
C LYS A 99 0.20 -14.25 19.80
N THR A 100 0.29 -15.56 19.90
CA THR A 100 0.53 -16.24 21.18
C THR A 100 1.90 -15.84 21.73
N MET A 101 2.92 -15.74 20.86
CA MET A 101 4.27 -15.36 21.25
C MET A 101 4.40 -13.88 21.66
N SER A 102 3.70 -12.97 20.99
CA SER A 102 3.71 -11.55 21.38
C SER A 102 3.06 -11.34 22.76
N GLY A 103 2.07 -12.15 23.12
CA GLY A 103 1.49 -12.17 24.48
C GLY A 103 2.44 -12.71 25.56
N LEU A 104 3.44 -13.50 25.18
CA LEU A 104 4.43 -14.07 26.09
C LEU A 104 5.58 -13.12 26.40
N GLN A 105 5.77 -12.04 25.64
CA GLN A 105 6.84 -11.04 25.83
C GLN A 105 6.65 -10.12 27.07
N ASP A 106 5.88 -10.55 28.08
CA ASP A 106 5.78 -9.84 29.37
C ASP A 106 7.14 -9.89 30.09
N PRO A 107 7.78 -8.74 30.36
CA PRO A 107 9.10 -8.70 30.99
C PRO A 107 9.14 -9.30 32.40
N ASN A 108 8.00 -9.56 33.05
CA ASN A 108 7.93 -10.23 34.35
C ASN A 108 8.09 -11.76 34.27
N ILE A 109 7.95 -12.36 33.08
CA ILE A 109 8.05 -13.82 32.88
C ILE A 109 9.52 -14.25 32.64
N TYR A 110 10.35 -13.38 32.06
CA TYR A 110 11.71 -13.70 31.58
C TYR A 110 12.86 -13.61 32.61
N ALA A 111 12.58 -13.53 33.90
CA ALA A 111 13.59 -13.13 34.88
C ALA A 111 14.64 -14.20 35.27
N GLN A 112 14.62 -15.43 34.73
CA GLN A 112 15.53 -16.49 35.21
C GLN A 112 16.39 -17.26 34.20
N ASP A 113 16.21 -17.20 32.88
CA ASP A 113 17.18 -17.78 31.91
C ASP A 113 16.94 -17.25 30.48
N SER A 114 17.41 -16.03 30.19
CA SER A 114 17.03 -15.27 28.98
C SER A 114 17.75 -15.67 27.68
N GLU A 115 18.94 -16.27 27.74
CA GLU A 115 19.68 -16.65 26.52
C GLU A 115 19.21 -17.99 25.93
N LEU A 116 18.91 -18.97 26.79
CA LEU A 116 18.45 -20.30 26.40
C LEU A 116 17.02 -20.27 25.84
N THR A 117 16.16 -19.45 26.42
CA THR A 117 14.78 -19.25 25.94
C THR A 117 14.75 -18.52 24.60
N GLN A 118 15.55 -17.48 24.40
CA GLN A 118 15.56 -16.73 23.14
C GLN A 118 16.13 -17.55 21.97
N SER A 119 17.19 -18.34 22.19
CA SER A 119 17.74 -19.22 21.15
C SER A 119 16.72 -20.29 20.73
N ALA A 120 16.07 -20.94 21.69
CA ALA A 120 15.04 -21.94 21.40
C ALA A 120 13.82 -21.32 20.72
N LEU A 121 13.44 -20.08 21.09
CA LEU A 121 12.35 -19.34 20.44
C LEU A 121 12.69 -19.02 18.98
N ASN A 122 13.91 -18.55 18.72
CA ASN A 122 14.37 -18.25 17.37
C ASN A 122 14.45 -19.53 16.53
N ASP A 123 14.95 -20.63 17.09
CA ASP A 123 14.97 -21.93 16.40
C ASP A 123 13.57 -22.44 16.08
N LEU A 124 12.60 -22.26 16.99
CA LEU A 124 11.19 -22.59 16.78
C LEU A 124 10.60 -21.78 15.61
N ILE A 125 10.83 -20.46 15.61
CA ILE A 125 10.27 -19.54 14.61
C ILE A 125 10.85 -19.81 13.22
N VAL A 126 12.17 -19.98 13.13
CA VAL A 126 12.88 -20.12 11.86
C VAL A 126 12.74 -21.53 11.30
N ASN A 127 13.05 -22.55 12.10
CA ASN A 127 13.19 -23.90 11.58
C ASN A 127 11.84 -24.64 11.46
N ILE A 128 10.82 -24.25 12.23
CA ILE A 128 9.55 -24.97 12.26
C ILE A 128 8.46 -24.20 11.51
N PHE A 129 8.36 -22.90 11.75
CA PHE A 129 7.34 -22.08 11.10
C PHE A 129 7.81 -21.44 9.78
N GLY A 130 9.12 -21.54 9.46
CA GLY A 130 9.69 -20.96 8.25
C GLY A 130 9.64 -19.43 8.23
N LEU A 131 9.55 -18.80 9.41
CA LEU A 131 9.45 -17.36 9.55
C LEU A 131 10.86 -16.76 9.54
N ASP A 132 11.01 -15.60 8.89
CA ASP A 132 12.28 -14.89 8.84
C ASP A 132 12.73 -14.48 10.26
N PRO A 133 13.94 -14.88 10.72
CA PRO A 133 14.47 -14.50 12.03
C PRO A 133 14.56 -12.98 12.24
N SER A 134 14.62 -12.19 11.15
CA SER A 134 14.61 -10.73 11.21
C SER A 134 13.31 -10.18 11.82
N PHE A 135 12.20 -10.92 11.72
CA PHE A 135 10.91 -10.54 12.30
C PHE A 135 10.97 -10.51 13.84
N VAL A 136 11.70 -11.45 14.44
CA VAL A 136 11.87 -11.61 15.89
C VAL A 136 12.96 -10.69 16.42
N ALA A 137 14.08 -10.57 15.69
CA ALA A 137 15.15 -9.65 16.05
C ALA A 137 14.70 -8.17 15.94
N SER A 138 13.72 -7.88 15.07
CA SER A 138 13.11 -6.55 14.97
C SER A 138 12.20 -6.17 16.14
N SER A 139 11.87 -7.10 17.04
CA SER A 139 11.10 -6.81 18.26
C SER A 139 11.97 -6.32 19.43
N ILE A 140 13.29 -6.14 19.25
CA ILE A 140 14.05 -5.25 20.11
C ILE A 140 13.50 -3.86 19.85
N SER A 141 12.69 -3.34 20.78
CA SER A 141 11.96 -2.09 20.59
C SER A 141 12.90 -1.02 20.06
N THR A 142 12.68 -0.59 18.82
CA THR A 142 13.31 0.64 18.36
C THR A 142 12.90 1.71 19.36
N PRO A 143 13.86 2.42 19.97
CA PRO A 143 13.53 3.35 21.03
C PRO A 143 12.48 4.32 20.52
N ILE A 144 11.45 4.62 21.32
CA ILE A 144 10.41 5.57 20.91
C ILE A 144 11.06 6.95 20.80
N PRO A 145 11.04 7.61 19.62
CA PRO A 145 11.64 8.93 19.45
C PRO A 145 11.04 9.91 20.45
N PRO A 146 11.84 10.80 21.06
CA PRO A 146 11.32 11.81 21.97
C PRO A 146 10.21 12.59 21.29
N SER A 147 9.09 12.83 21.98
CA SER A 147 8.02 13.65 21.42
C SER A 147 8.42 15.13 21.39
N LYS A 148 7.90 15.86 20.41
CA LYS A 148 8.06 17.31 20.31
C LYS A 148 6.72 17.92 19.92
N SER A 149 6.13 18.68 20.85
CA SER A 149 4.78 19.20 20.67
C SER A 149 4.61 19.97 19.36
N GLY A 150 3.62 19.57 18.57
CA GLY A 150 3.31 20.17 17.27
C GLY A 150 4.08 19.59 16.08
N TYR A 151 4.91 18.56 16.30
CA TYR A 151 5.67 17.90 15.25
C TYR A 151 5.38 16.40 15.23
N LEU A 152 5.49 15.80 14.05
CA LEU A 152 5.57 14.36 13.85
C LEU A 152 7.04 13.92 13.81
N PRO A 153 7.51 13.11 14.78
CA PRO A 153 8.81 12.46 14.66
C PRO A 153 8.79 11.47 13.49
N ILE A 154 9.78 11.57 12.60
CA ILE A 154 10.00 10.65 11.48
C ILE A 154 11.43 10.13 11.56
N VAL A 155 11.56 8.81 11.62
CA VAL A 155 12.87 8.13 11.62
C VAL A 155 13.12 7.53 10.24
N ILE A 156 14.19 7.96 9.58
CA ILE A 156 14.65 7.35 8.33
C ILE A 156 15.79 6.38 8.65
N ASN A 157 15.57 5.11 8.37
CA ASN A 157 16.51 4.03 8.68
C ASN A 157 17.21 3.55 7.39
N ASN A 158 18.53 3.70 7.36
CA ASN A 158 19.38 3.08 6.35
C ASN A 158 20.00 1.83 6.98
N PRO A 159 19.52 0.61 6.67
CA PRO A 159 19.99 -0.59 7.35
C PRO A 159 21.43 -0.99 6.96
N ASN A 160 21.99 -0.43 5.89
CA ASN A 160 23.30 -0.82 5.38
C ASN A 160 24.16 0.41 5.00
N PRO A 161 24.52 1.26 5.98
CA PRO A 161 25.28 2.49 5.72
C PRO A 161 26.70 2.22 5.18
N ASN A 162 27.22 1.00 5.40
CA ASN A 162 28.51 0.58 4.84
C ASN A 162 28.46 0.27 3.34
N VAL A 163 27.27 0.05 2.79
CA VAL A 163 27.06 -0.19 1.35
C VAL A 163 26.73 1.12 0.64
N LYS A 164 25.78 1.88 1.20
CA LYS A 164 25.43 3.22 0.75
C LYS A 164 25.47 4.15 1.94
N SER A 165 26.43 5.07 1.94
CA SER A 165 26.61 6.02 3.03
C SER A 165 25.38 6.89 3.20
N ASP A 166 25.11 7.33 4.42
CA ASP A 166 24.10 8.35 4.68
C ASP A 166 24.41 9.70 4.01
N ASP A 167 25.66 9.92 3.56
CA ASP A 167 26.03 11.05 2.69
C ASP A 167 25.43 10.95 1.29
N ASP A 168 25.14 9.73 0.83
CA ASP A 168 24.63 9.44 -0.52
C ASP A 168 23.11 9.18 -0.51
N VAL A 169 22.44 9.38 0.62
CA VAL A 169 20.98 9.25 0.73
C VAL A 169 20.40 10.60 1.08
N TYR A 170 19.42 11.05 0.29
CA TYR A 170 18.81 12.36 0.47
C TYR A 170 17.32 12.23 0.73
N ILE A 171 16.80 13.08 1.63
CA ILE A 171 15.37 13.22 1.88
C ILE A 171 14.90 14.64 1.56
N ARG A 172 13.67 14.78 1.09
CA ARG A 172 12.95 16.05 0.97
C ARG A 172 11.51 15.83 1.42
N ILE A 173 11.00 16.71 2.29
CA ILE A 173 9.58 16.71 2.66
C ILE A 173 8.94 17.99 2.14
N GLN A 174 7.81 17.84 1.46
CA GLN A 174 7.06 18.93 0.84
C GLN A 174 5.56 18.67 0.94
N GLY A 175 4.72 19.69 0.80
CA GLY A 175 3.27 19.55 0.85
C GLY A 175 2.57 20.90 0.92
N ILE A 176 1.34 20.92 1.41
CA ILE A 176 0.56 22.14 1.65
C ILE A 176 0.59 22.45 3.15
N ASP A 177 0.97 23.68 3.51
CA ASP A 177 0.83 24.16 4.88
C ASP A 177 -0.67 24.29 5.23
N PRO A 178 -1.18 23.56 6.23
CA PRO A 178 -2.59 23.58 6.60
C PRO A 178 -3.08 24.96 7.10
N VAL A 179 -2.19 25.86 7.49
CA VAL A 179 -2.55 27.20 8.00
C VAL A 179 -2.73 28.20 6.87
N THR A 180 -1.79 28.22 5.92
CA THR A 180 -1.74 29.22 4.84
C THR A 180 -2.35 28.72 3.54
N GLY A 181 -2.45 27.41 3.35
CA GLY A 181 -2.90 26.79 2.10
C GLY A 181 -1.89 26.89 0.96
N THR A 182 -0.63 27.27 1.24
CA THR A 182 0.44 27.37 0.24
C THR A 182 1.24 26.08 0.15
N PHE A 183 1.73 25.77 -1.05
CA PHE A 183 2.72 24.71 -1.22
C PHE A 183 4.05 25.15 -0.58
N CYS A 184 4.67 24.26 0.20
CA CYS A 184 5.88 24.55 0.96
C CYS A 184 6.82 23.33 0.98
N TYR A 185 8.10 23.61 1.28
CA TYR A 185 9.09 22.61 1.68
C TYR A 185 9.29 22.67 3.20
N LEU A 186 9.68 21.55 3.80
CA LEU A 186 10.21 21.54 5.16
C LEU A 186 11.73 21.68 5.13
N ALA A 187 12.24 22.78 5.68
CA ALA A 187 13.67 22.95 5.92
C ALA A 187 14.02 22.55 7.35
N PHE A 188 15.04 21.70 7.51
CA PHE A 188 15.48 21.17 8.80
C PHE A 188 16.70 21.91 9.33
N ASP A 189 16.68 22.22 10.64
CA ASP A 189 17.88 22.66 11.35
C ASP A 189 18.81 21.48 11.70
N ALA A 190 19.95 21.78 12.33
CA ALA A 190 20.91 20.76 12.77
C ALA A 190 20.36 19.79 13.83
N ASN A 191 19.21 20.09 14.44
CA ASN A 191 18.51 19.23 15.38
C ASN A 191 17.33 18.48 14.72
N GLY A 192 17.24 18.52 13.39
CA GLY A 192 16.18 17.86 12.61
C GLY A 192 14.81 18.51 12.77
N VAL A 193 14.71 19.75 13.26
CA VAL A 193 13.43 20.44 13.47
C VAL A 193 13.03 21.18 12.21
N ALA A 194 11.83 20.88 11.69
CA ALA A 194 11.32 21.51 10.48
C ALA A 194 10.84 22.95 10.70
N THR A 195 10.99 23.75 9.66
CA THR A 195 10.26 25.01 9.44
C THR A 195 9.65 25.01 8.04
N TYR A 196 8.46 25.59 7.88
CA TYR A 196 7.89 25.79 6.55
C TYR A 196 8.72 26.79 5.76
N GLN A 197 8.91 26.50 4.48
CA GLN A 197 9.50 27.40 3.50
C GLN A 197 8.58 27.45 2.29
N ASP A 198 7.86 28.55 2.14
CA ASP A 198 6.93 28.75 1.03
C ASP A 198 7.67 28.60 -0.31
N ALA A 199 7.07 27.83 -1.20
CA ALA A 199 7.60 27.59 -2.52
C ALA A 199 6.97 28.56 -3.53
N THR A 200 7.80 29.04 -4.44
CA THR A 200 7.39 29.78 -5.63
C THR A 200 7.82 29.00 -6.86
N SER A 201 7.39 29.43 -8.05
CA SER A 201 7.87 28.84 -9.31
C SER A 201 9.38 29.00 -9.55
N SER A 202 10.06 29.85 -8.77
CA SER A 202 11.51 30.06 -8.83
C SER A 202 12.29 29.33 -7.73
N THR A 203 11.60 28.67 -6.81
CA THR A 203 12.23 27.94 -5.71
C THR A 203 12.90 26.68 -6.24
N ASP A 204 14.21 26.54 -6.02
CA ASP A 204 14.97 25.36 -6.39
C ASP A 204 14.70 24.20 -5.41
N PRO A 205 14.04 23.12 -5.85
CA PRO A 205 13.68 22.00 -4.97
C PRO A 205 14.90 21.28 -4.38
N ALA A 206 16.05 21.29 -5.06
CA ALA A 206 17.25 20.59 -4.61
C ALA A 206 17.87 21.21 -3.33
N GLN A 207 17.55 22.47 -3.03
CA GLN A 207 17.99 23.15 -1.81
C GLN A 207 17.39 22.55 -0.54
N TYR A 208 16.23 21.90 -0.67
CA TYR A 208 15.50 21.27 0.43
C TYR A 208 15.78 19.76 0.54
N CYS A 209 16.66 19.22 -0.30
CA CYS A 209 17.17 17.87 -0.14
C CYS A 209 18.29 17.86 0.92
N CYS A 210 18.04 17.18 2.03
CA CYS A 210 18.99 16.97 3.13
C CYS A 210 19.63 15.59 2.98
N ALA A 211 20.97 15.52 2.99
CA ALA A 211 21.66 14.24 3.14
C ALA A 211 21.34 13.65 4.52
N LEU A 212 21.14 12.33 4.62
CA LEU A 212 20.84 11.69 5.90
C LEU A 212 21.94 11.92 6.93
N SER A 213 23.20 11.99 6.50
CA SER A 213 24.34 12.28 7.38
C SER A 213 24.28 13.66 8.05
N SER A 214 23.53 14.60 7.47
CA SER A 214 23.36 15.95 8.04
C SER A 214 22.29 16.04 9.13
N LEU A 215 21.52 14.96 9.33
CA LEU A 215 20.43 14.89 10.29
C LEU A 215 20.89 14.25 11.60
N PRO A 216 20.22 14.51 12.74
CA PRO A 216 20.56 13.89 14.01
C PRO A 216 20.49 12.35 13.97
N PRO A 217 21.51 11.65 14.50
CA PRO A 217 21.45 10.20 14.63
C PRO A 217 20.39 9.79 15.65
N TYR A 218 19.70 8.69 15.36
CA TYR A 218 18.70 8.11 16.27
C TYR A 218 18.61 6.60 16.10
N GLY A 219 19.06 5.84 17.11
CA GLY A 219 19.22 4.39 16.97
C GLY A 219 20.11 4.06 15.76
N ASN A 220 19.59 3.26 14.83
CA ASN A 220 20.25 2.93 13.56
C ASN A 220 19.90 3.89 12.41
N GLY A 221 19.06 4.90 12.64
CA GLY A 221 18.56 5.81 11.63
C GLY A 221 18.89 7.28 11.90
N ARG A 222 18.06 8.14 11.30
CA ARG A 222 18.12 9.60 11.40
C ARG A 222 16.74 10.14 11.75
N LEU A 223 16.69 11.07 12.70
CA LEU A 223 15.44 11.60 13.22
C LEU A 223 15.20 13.02 12.72
N VAL A 224 13.99 13.26 12.23
CA VAL A 224 13.45 14.60 11.98
C VAL A 224 12.13 14.80 12.68
N TYR A 225 11.78 16.05 12.93
CA TYR A 225 10.51 16.50 13.47
C TYR A 225 9.81 17.30 12.39
N ALA A 226 8.89 16.66 11.67
CA ALA A 226 8.11 17.27 10.60
C ALA A 226 6.95 18.09 11.16
N LEU A 227 6.64 19.22 10.52
CA LEU A 227 5.42 19.97 10.79
C LEU A 227 4.21 19.28 10.15
N ALA A 228 3.01 19.73 10.51
CA ALA A 228 1.78 19.26 9.91
C ALA A 228 1.77 19.55 8.39
N LEU A 229 1.22 18.66 7.59
CA LEU A 229 1.12 18.85 6.13
C LEU A 229 -0.17 18.24 5.61
N ILE A 230 -0.75 18.87 4.59
CA ILE A 230 -1.81 18.29 3.74
C ILE A 230 -1.17 17.93 2.41
N SER A 231 -1.55 16.79 1.82
CA SER A 231 -1.00 16.32 0.53
C SER A 231 0.53 16.35 0.49
N GLY A 232 1.13 15.90 1.58
CA GLY A 232 2.57 15.87 1.77
C GLY A 232 3.22 14.69 1.06
N ASN A 233 4.49 14.86 0.70
CA ASN A 233 5.33 13.85 0.09
C ASN A 233 6.68 13.82 0.81
N ILE A 234 7.10 12.64 1.23
CA ILE A 234 8.45 12.37 1.72
C ILE A 234 9.19 11.66 0.59
N LEU A 235 10.00 12.42 -0.14
CA LEU A 235 10.81 11.88 -1.24
C LEU A 235 12.17 11.43 -0.71
N ILE A 236 12.58 10.23 -1.09
CA ILE A 236 13.89 9.67 -0.76
C ILE A 236 14.62 9.35 -2.05
N SER A 237 15.89 9.73 -2.15
CA SER A 237 16.72 9.52 -3.34
C SER A 237 18.13 9.06 -2.99
N ILE A 238 18.75 8.31 -3.90
CA ILE A 238 20.10 7.75 -3.75
C ILE A 238 21.06 8.42 -4.73
N ASP A 239 22.28 8.69 -4.27
CA ASP A 239 23.43 9.29 -4.95
C ASP A 239 23.26 10.74 -5.44
N LYS A 240 22.03 11.21 -5.66
CA LYS A 240 21.73 12.55 -6.17
C LYS A 240 20.53 13.17 -5.46
N LYS A 241 20.62 14.46 -5.21
CA LYS A 241 19.48 15.30 -4.83
C LYS A 241 18.51 15.42 -6.00
N LEU A 242 17.21 15.28 -5.73
CA LEU A 242 16.16 15.53 -6.73
C LEU A 242 16.13 17.00 -7.13
N GLN A 243 16.12 17.25 -8.44
CA GLN A 243 16.13 18.58 -9.03
C GLN A 243 14.72 19.12 -9.31
N TRP A 244 13.76 18.24 -9.62
CA TRP A 244 12.37 18.62 -9.85
C TRP A 244 11.52 18.51 -8.58
N GLN A 245 10.43 19.29 -8.52
CA GLN A 245 9.47 19.28 -7.41
C GLN A 245 8.80 17.91 -7.29
N MET A 246 8.46 17.28 -8.41
CA MET A 246 8.05 15.88 -8.50
C MET A 246 8.76 15.33 -9.73
N PRO A 247 9.61 14.29 -9.61
CA PRO A 247 10.20 13.64 -10.76
C PRO A 247 9.10 13.05 -11.65
N ASP A 248 9.21 13.23 -12.96
CA ASP A 248 8.37 12.64 -13.99
C ASP A 248 9.13 11.47 -14.64
N PRO A 249 8.86 10.21 -14.24
CA PRO A 249 9.57 9.07 -14.78
C PRO A 249 9.25 8.79 -16.26
N ASN A 250 8.22 9.42 -16.85
CA ASN A 250 7.92 9.30 -18.28
C ASN A 250 8.71 10.27 -19.15
N ASN A 251 9.20 11.35 -18.57
CA ASN A 251 9.93 12.36 -19.29
C ASN A 251 11.41 11.99 -19.35
N ALA A 252 11.85 11.51 -20.52
CA ALA A 252 13.26 11.17 -20.73
C ALA A 252 14.24 12.34 -20.51
N SER A 253 13.76 13.59 -20.59
CA SER A 253 14.53 14.81 -20.34
C SER A 253 14.46 15.31 -18.89
N ASP A 254 13.69 14.63 -18.02
CA ASP A 254 13.67 14.90 -16.60
C ASP A 254 15.09 14.70 -16.01
N PRO A 255 15.65 15.69 -15.29
CA PRO A 255 17.00 15.59 -14.73
C PRO A 255 17.17 14.45 -13.71
N ASP A 256 16.08 14.01 -13.08
CA ASP A 256 16.00 12.94 -12.09
C ASP A 256 15.65 11.57 -12.70
N ASN A 257 15.50 11.47 -14.03
CA ASN A 257 15.12 10.23 -14.70
C ASN A 257 16.10 9.06 -14.45
N THR A 258 17.37 9.35 -14.17
CA THR A 258 18.39 8.32 -13.83
C THR A 258 18.62 8.13 -12.33
N THR A 259 17.89 8.87 -11.49
CA THR A 259 18.04 8.84 -10.03
C THR A 259 17.14 7.74 -9.45
N LEU A 260 17.66 6.92 -8.54
CA LEU A 260 16.82 6.01 -7.77
C LEU A 260 16.07 6.82 -6.72
N TRP A 261 14.74 6.80 -6.74
CA TRP A 261 13.92 7.52 -5.78
C TRP A 261 12.59 6.82 -5.51
N SER A 262 12.05 6.98 -4.31
CA SER A 262 10.67 6.59 -3.97
C SER A 262 10.03 7.69 -3.12
N MET A 263 8.73 7.55 -2.90
CA MET A 263 7.92 8.52 -2.20
C MET A 263 7.00 7.84 -1.19
N VAL A 264 6.84 8.47 -0.03
CA VAL A 264 5.74 8.21 0.90
C VAL A 264 4.79 9.40 0.83
N GLU A 265 3.54 9.14 0.49
CA GLU A 265 2.47 10.15 0.52
C GLU A 265 1.97 10.28 1.96
N MET A 266 1.64 11.50 2.39
CA MET A 266 1.23 11.73 3.76
C MET A 266 0.32 12.95 3.92
N THR A 267 -0.79 12.79 4.63
CA THR A 267 -1.49 13.90 5.29
C THR A 267 -1.35 13.73 6.79
N ALA A 268 -0.83 14.75 7.47
CA ALA A 268 -0.52 14.71 8.89
C ALA A 268 -0.96 16.02 9.54
N THR A 269 -2.15 16.05 10.14
CA THR A 269 -2.68 17.22 10.85
C THR A 269 -3.34 16.82 12.16
N LYS A 270 -3.45 17.74 13.11
CA LYS A 270 -4.12 17.46 14.39
C LYS A 270 -5.59 17.05 14.24
N ASP A 271 -6.27 17.61 13.25
CA ASP A 271 -7.70 17.41 13.06
C ASP A 271 -8.01 16.15 12.25
N ALA A 272 -7.20 15.84 11.23
CA ALA A 272 -7.40 14.67 10.37
C ALA A 272 -6.61 13.42 10.83
N GLY A 273 -5.66 13.58 11.76
CA GLY A 273 -4.70 12.55 12.10
C GLY A 273 -3.58 12.44 11.05
N ILE A 274 -2.98 11.25 11.00
CA ILE A 274 -1.95 10.83 10.06
C ILE A 274 -2.58 9.81 9.13
N TRP A 275 -2.38 10.03 7.84
CA TRP A 275 -2.58 9.09 6.76
C TRP A 275 -1.25 9.05 6.03
N ALA A 276 -0.57 7.91 6.00
CA ALA A 276 0.71 7.77 5.34
C ALA A 276 0.76 6.46 4.59
N ASP A 277 1.23 6.50 3.35
CA ASP A 277 1.30 5.33 2.49
C ASP A 277 2.55 5.37 1.61
N TYR A 278 3.04 4.18 1.27
CA TYR A 278 4.07 4.03 0.26
C TYR A 278 3.40 3.86 -1.10
N SER A 279 3.65 4.79 -2.03
CA SER A 279 2.95 4.83 -3.31
C SER A 279 3.85 4.36 -4.46
N ASN A 280 3.41 3.29 -5.13
CA ASN A 280 3.97 2.69 -6.34
C ASN A 280 3.02 2.83 -7.54
N VAL A 281 2.02 3.71 -7.41
CA VAL A 281 1.01 4.02 -8.43
C VAL A 281 1.65 4.49 -9.73
N ASP A 282 2.75 5.23 -9.64
CA ASP A 282 3.45 5.78 -10.80
C ASP A 282 4.60 4.88 -11.27
N SER A 283 5.43 4.45 -10.32
CA SER A 283 6.52 3.51 -10.54
C SER A 283 7.05 2.99 -9.21
N VAL A 284 7.76 1.85 -9.23
CA VAL A 284 8.54 1.36 -8.09
C VAL A 284 10.03 1.35 -8.40
N SER A 285 10.82 2.04 -7.59
CA SER A 285 12.28 2.12 -7.71
C SER A 285 13.00 1.65 -6.44
N LEU A 286 12.60 2.16 -5.28
CA LEU A 286 13.10 1.74 -3.97
C LEU A 286 11.95 1.13 -3.17
N PRO A 287 11.90 -0.20 -2.97
CA PRO A 287 10.85 -0.82 -2.17
C PRO A 287 11.06 -0.47 -0.68
N LEU A 288 10.28 0.47 -0.16
CA LEU A 288 10.40 0.99 1.21
C LEU A 288 9.57 0.15 2.18
N LYS A 289 9.97 0.13 3.45
CA LYS A 289 9.13 -0.31 4.58
C LYS A 289 8.67 0.90 5.38
N LEU A 290 7.36 0.99 5.61
CA LEU A 290 6.71 2.03 6.40
C LEU A 290 6.22 1.43 7.72
N GLN A 291 6.44 2.13 8.83
CA GLN A 291 5.91 1.74 10.13
C GLN A 291 5.30 2.94 10.83
N LEU A 292 4.03 2.85 11.23
CA LEU A 292 3.35 3.86 12.02
C LEU A 292 3.13 3.33 13.44
N HIS A 293 3.83 3.93 14.39
CA HIS A 293 3.66 3.68 15.80
C HIS A 293 2.77 4.77 16.39
N THR A 294 1.65 4.42 16.99
CA THR A 294 0.69 5.39 17.53
C THR A 294 0.77 5.47 19.06
N SER A 295 0.35 6.59 19.62
CA SER A 295 0.31 6.84 21.07
C SER A 295 -0.50 5.83 21.88
N ASN A 296 -1.47 5.15 21.26
CA ASN A 296 -2.26 4.08 21.87
C ASN A 296 -1.59 2.70 21.83
N GLY A 297 -0.34 2.61 21.34
CA GLY A 297 0.43 1.38 21.26
C GLY A 297 0.21 0.55 20.00
N SER A 298 -0.60 1.01 19.03
CA SER A 298 -0.67 0.36 17.72
C SER A 298 0.66 0.50 16.98
N ASN A 299 1.06 -0.57 16.31
CA ASN A 299 2.20 -0.60 15.42
C ASN A 299 1.74 -1.20 14.10
N GLN A 300 1.61 -0.35 13.09
CA GLN A 300 1.23 -0.77 11.76
C GLN A 300 2.49 -0.81 10.90
N ILE A 301 2.66 -1.89 10.14
CA ILE A 301 3.83 -2.12 9.28
C ILE A 301 3.33 -2.47 7.88
N ARG A 302 3.84 -1.76 6.86
CA ARG A 302 3.59 -1.98 5.43
C ARG A 302 4.87 -1.78 4.64
N GLY A 303 4.82 -2.04 3.34
CA GLY A 303 6.02 -1.99 2.52
C GLY A 303 6.81 -3.31 2.51
N TYR A 304 8.00 -3.25 1.92
CA TYR A 304 8.86 -4.39 1.67
C TYR A 304 10.05 -4.44 2.64
N ASN A 305 10.28 -5.61 3.25
CA ASN A 305 11.35 -5.84 4.22
C ASN A 305 12.42 -6.78 3.65
N GLY A 306 13.14 -6.35 2.62
CA GLY A 306 14.18 -7.18 1.99
C GLY A 306 15.24 -6.38 1.24
N SER A 307 15.97 -7.05 0.35
CA SER A 307 16.94 -6.38 -0.51
C SER A 307 16.30 -5.83 -1.78
N ARG A 308 16.79 -4.68 -2.26
CA ARG A 308 16.29 -4.13 -3.52
C ARG A 308 16.51 -5.11 -4.68
N ARG A 309 17.64 -5.80 -4.72
CA ARG A 309 17.95 -6.79 -5.76
C ARG A 309 16.89 -7.89 -5.80
N GLU A 310 16.63 -8.53 -4.66
CA GLU A 310 15.65 -9.61 -4.57
C GLU A 310 14.25 -9.14 -4.99
N PHE A 311 13.83 -7.96 -4.54
CA PHE A 311 12.56 -7.38 -4.99
C PHE A 311 12.50 -7.23 -6.52
N ILE A 312 13.53 -6.64 -7.13
CA ILE A 312 13.60 -6.44 -8.59
C ILE A 312 13.63 -7.79 -9.33
N GLU A 313 14.34 -8.79 -8.82
CA GLU A 313 14.40 -10.15 -9.37
C GLU A 313 13.04 -10.86 -9.30
N ASN A 314 12.34 -10.75 -8.16
CA ASN A 314 11.02 -11.32 -7.95
C ASN A 314 9.99 -10.68 -8.89
N VAL A 315 9.93 -9.35 -8.95
CA VAL A 315 9.03 -8.63 -9.88
C VAL A 315 9.36 -8.98 -11.33
N SER A 316 10.64 -8.97 -11.73
CA SER A 316 11.05 -9.33 -13.10
C SER A 316 10.63 -10.75 -13.47
N THR A 317 10.82 -11.71 -12.56
CA THR A 317 10.48 -13.11 -12.77
C THR A 317 8.97 -13.28 -12.88
N PHE A 318 8.22 -12.63 -12.00
CA PHE A 318 6.77 -12.65 -12.00
C PHE A 318 6.20 -12.09 -13.31
N LEU A 319 6.63 -10.89 -13.72
CA LEU A 319 6.17 -10.27 -14.96
C LEU A 319 6.45 -11.19 -16.15
N LYS A 320 7.66 -11.76 -16.27
CA LYS A 320 7.98 -12.70 -17.36
C LYS A 320 7.13 -13.98 -17.34
N GLN A 321 6.80 -14.49 -16.16
CA GLN A 321 6.02 -15.72 -16.00
C GLN A 321 4.55 -15.53 -16.38
N TYR A 322 3.94 -14.41 -15.98
CA TYR A 322 2.50 -14.18 -16.11
C TYR A 322 2.13 -13.33 -17.34
N ASP A 323 3.10 -12.70 -17.98
CA ASP A 323 2.88 -11.96 -19.22
C ASP A 323 2.69 -12.88 -20.42
N THR A 324 1.44 -13.23 -20.67
CA THR A 324 1.01 -14.07 -21.79
C THR A 324 0.81 -13.29 -23.10
N THR A 325 1.15 -11.99 -23.12
CA THR A 325 0.89 -11.16 -24.30
C THR A 325 1.87 -11.44 -25.44
N PRO A 326 1.48 -11.24 -26.72
CA PRO A 326 2.32 -11.55 -27.88
C PRO A 326 3.69 -10.86 -27.98
N ASN A 327 4.04 -9.93 -27.09
CA ASN A 327 5.35 -9.24 -27.08
C ASN A 327 5.93 -9.04 -25.68
N GLN A 328 5.41 -9.73 -24.66
CA GLN A 328 5.78 -9.50 -23.27
C GLN A 328 5.69 -8.01 -22.85
N ILE A 329 4.53 -7.38 -23.10
CA ILE A 329 4.31 -5.94 -22.86
C ILE A 329 4.55 -5.52 -21.40
N TRP A 330 4.27 -6.39 -20.42
CA TRP A 330 4.47 -6.12 -19.00
C TRP A 330 5.95 -6.16 -18.63
N SER A 331 6.74 -6.99 -19.31
CA SER A 331 8.21 -6.99 -19.13
C SER A 331 8.86 -5.69 -19.64
N THR A 332 8.19 -4.94 -20.52
CA THR A 332 8.69 -3.63 -21.01
C THR A 332 8.53 -2.49 -20.00
N LEU A 333 7.84 -2.74 -18.88
CA LEU A 333 7.70 -1.76 -17.80
C LEU A 333 9.02 -1.49 -17.06
N ALA A 334 10.00 -2.40 -17.16
CA ALA A 334 11.32 -2.22 -16.57
C ALA A 334 12.10 -1.11 -17.30
N GLN A 335 12.31 0.01 -16.62
CA GLN A 335 13.22 1.05 -17.08
C GLN A 335 14.64 0.75 -16.60
N THR A 336 15.60 0.83 -17.52
CA THR A 336 17.02 0.53 -17.23
C THR A 336 17.90 1.76 -17.39
N ASP A 337 19.03 1.75 -16.67
CA ASP A 337 20.12 2.68 -16.89
C ASP A 337 20.91 2.32 -18.17
N PRO A 338 21.87 3.15 -18.64
CA PRO A 338 22.67 2.83 -19.83
C PRO A 338 23.54 1.57 -19.71
N SER A 339 23.74 1.04 -18.50
CA SER A 339 24.48 -0.20 -18.24
C SER A 339 23.55 -1.44 -18.23
N GLY A 340 22.24 -1.24 -18.35
CA GLY A 340 21.23 -2.30 -18.33
C GLY A 340 20.69 -2.64 -16.95
N ASN A 341 21.06 -1.91 -15.89
CA ASN A 341 20.51 -2.14 -14.55
C ASN A 341 19.10 -1.57 -14.45
N ILE A 342 18.17 -2.31 -13.83
CA ILE A 342 16.81 -1.81 -13.62
C ILE A 342 16.82 -0.67 -12.60
N LEU A 343 16.39 0.51 -13.05
CA LEU A 343 16.17 1.69 -12.23
C LEU A 343 14.82 1.59 -11.52
N ARG A 344 13.77 1.23 -12.27
CA ARG A 344 12.39 1.15 -11.77
C ARG A 344 11.50 0.32 -12.68
N PHE A 345 10.36 -0.11 -12.17
CA PHE A 345 9.24 -0.57 -12.98
C PHE A 345 8.21 0.53 -13.08
N MET A 346 7.86 0.93 -14.30
CA MET A 346 6.81 1.90 -14.59
C MET A 346 5.44 1.25 -14.43
N SER A 347 4.45 1.95 -13.89
CA SER A 347 3.08 1.43 -13.93
C SER A 347 2.51 1.49 -15.36
N ALA A 348 1.54 0.62 -15.66
CA ALA A 348 0.98 0.51 -17.01
C ALA A 348 0.30 1.81 -17.47
N LYS A 349 -0.30 2.59 -16.55
CA LYS A 349 -0.98 3.86 -16.90
C LYS A 349 -0.06 4.92 -17.51
N HIS A 350 1.21 4.89 -17.11
CA HIS A 350 2.24 5.82 -17.56
C HIS A 350 2.89 5.41 -18.88
N MET A 351 2.82 4.11 -19.21
CA MET A 351 3.30 3.57 -20.48
C MET A 351 2.27 3.61 -21.61
N MET A 352 1.03 4.04 -21.33
CA MET A 352 -0.04 4.22 -22.31
C MET A 352 -0.10 5.65 -22.88
N PRO A 353 -0.64 5.83 -24.09
CA PRO A 353 -0.88 7.16 -24.66
C PRO A 353 -1.78 8.00 -23.73
N PRO A 354 -1.50 9.32 -23.58
CA PRO A 354 -0.48 10.11 -24.27
C PRO A 354 0.92 10.12 -23.60
N ALA A 355 1.07 9.55 -22.40
CA ALA A 355 2.31 9.61 -21.61
C ALA A 355 3.41 8.67 -22.16
N GLY A 356 3.02 7.48 -22.63
CA GLY A 356 3.87 6.50 -23.31
C GLY A 356 3.22 5.96 -24.59
N THR A 357 3.94 5.18 -25.40
CA THR A 357 3.38 4.53 -26.61
C THR A 357 3.52 3.00 -26.59
N THR A 358 3.95 2.46 -25.46
CA THR A 358 4.47 1.10 -25.33
C THR A 358 3.43 0.13 -24.80
N PHE A 359 2.48 0.60 -23.98
CA PHE A 359 1.41 -0.26 -23.47
C PHE A 359 0.15 -0.20 -24.37
N PRO A 360 -0.37 -1.35 -24.83
CA PRO A 360 -1.48 -1.40 -25.77
C PRO A 360 -2.78 -0.86 -25.19
N ALA A 361 -3.42 0.05 -25.93
CA ALA A 361 -4.71 0.62 -25.56
C ALA A 361 -5.85 -0.43 -25.54
N ASP A 362 -5.66 -1.60 -26.15
CA ASP A 362 -6.66 -2.66 -26.31
C ASP A 362 -6.42 -3.89 -25.41
N TYR A 363 -5.47 -3.84 -24.46
CA TYR A 363 -5.18 -4.92 -23.52
C TYR A 363 -6.44 -5.55 -22.87
N PHE A 364 -7.36 -4.73 -22.36
CA PHE A 364 -8.61 -5.20 -21.74
C PHE A 364 -9.75 -5.44 -22.74
N THR A 365 -9.62 -5.04 -24.00
CA THR A 365 -10.75 -5.00 -24.95
C THR A 365 -11.43 -6.35 -25.12
N ASN A 366 -10.66 -7.43 -25.28
CA ASN A 366 -11.24 -8.75 -25.48
C ASN A 366 -12.00 -9.24 -24.24
N TYR A 367 -11.42 -9.11 -23.05
CA TYR A 367 -12.08 -9.49 -21.79
C TYR A 367 -13.36 -8.68 -21.54
N LEU A 368 -13.28 -7.36 -21.69
CA LEU A 368 -14.43 -6.48 -21.50
C LEU A 368 -15.57 -6.84 -22.45
N SER A 369 -15.28 -7.00 -23.74
CA SER A 369 -16.30 -7.22 -24.76
C SER A 369 -16.87 -8.64 -24.81
N THR A 370 -16.16 -9.65 -24.30
CA THR A 370 -16.58 -11.06 -24.41
C THR A 370 -17.02 -11.69 -23.10
N ILE A 371 -16.54 -11.20 -21.95
CA ILE A 371 -16.80 -11.80 -20.63
C ILE A 371 -17.46 -10.78 -19.70
N PHE A 372 -16.80 -9.66 -19.42
CA PHE A 372 -17.22 -8.75 -18.35
C PHE A 372 -18.52 -8.02 -18.67
N LEU A 373 -18.58 -7.29 -19.78
CA LEU A 373 -19.74 -6.48 -20.15
C LEU A 373 -20.97 -7.34 -20.51
N PRO A 374 -20.86 -8.41 -21.34
CA PRO A 374 -22.01 -9.25 -21.67
C PRO A 374 -22.69 -9.91 -20.46
N TYR A 375 -21.94 -10.13 -19.38
CA TYR A 375 -22.50 -10.66 -18.14
C TYR A 375 -23.47 -9.66 -17.48
N PHE A 376 -23.07 -8.38 -17.39
CA PHE A 376 -23.88 -7.33 -16.76
C PHE A 376 -24.98 -6.76 -17.67
N GLU A 377 -25.08 -7.20 -18.92
CA GLU A 377 -26.31 -7.03 -19.72
C GLU A 377 -27.47 -7.87 -19.18
N GLN A 378 -27.17 -8.95 -18.45
CA GLN A 378 -28.16 -9.94 -17.99
C GLN A 378 -28.36 -9.93 -16.48
N GLN A 379 -27.38 -9.44 -15.71
CA GLN A 379 -27.39 -9.45 -14.26
C GLN A 379 -27.06 -8.06 -13.72
N PRO A 380 -27.75 -7.58 -12.67
CA PRO A 380 -27.37 -6.32 -12.04
C PRO A 380 -26.07 -6.47 -11.26
N LEU A 381 -25.25 -5.42 -11.27
CA LEU A 381 -24.09 -5.25 -10.41
C LEU A 381 -24.50 -4.39 -9.20
N LEU A 382 -24.16 -4.81 -7.97
CA LEU A 382 -24.44 -4.03 -6.77
C LEU A 382 -23.13 -3.46 -6.23
N LEU A 383 -23.03 -2.13 -6.16
CA LEU A 383 -21.86 -1.41 -5.65
C LEU A 383 -22.26 -0.49 -4.49
N GLU A 384 -21.33 -0.25 -3.58
CA GLU A 384 -21.49 0.72 -2.50
C GLU A 384 -20.71 2.00 -2.81
N ALA A 385 -21.39 3.15 -2.89
CA ALA A 385 -20.72 4.45 -3.02
C ALA A 385 -20.71 5.15 -1.66
N SER A 386 -19.56 5.09 -0.95
CA SER A 386 -19.47 5.47 0.46
C SER A 386 -18.34 6.44 0.84
N GLN A 387 -17.44 6.84 -0.05
CA GLN A 387 -16.13 7.32 0.42
C GLN A 387 -15.98 8.83 0.74
N ALA A 388 -16.91 9.73 0.41
CA ALA A 388 -16.65 11.16 0.72
C ALA A 388 -17.83 12.02 1.23
N ASP A 389 -19.08 11.62 1.06
CA ASP A 389 -20.21 12.41 1.57
C ASP A 389 -20.86 11.76 2.79
N VAL A 390 -20.14 11.81 3.92
CA VAL A 390 -20.65 11.36 5.24
C VAL A 390 -21.98 12.01 5.61
N SER A 391 -22.33 13.15 5.01
CA SER A 391 -23.62 13.82 5.26
C SER A 391 -24.80 13.13 4.57
N LYS A 392 -24.56 12.38 3.50
CA LYS A 392 -25.57 11.59 2.78
C LYS A 392 -25.64 10.14 3.24
N GLY A 393 -24.63 9.67 3.98
CA GLY A 393 -24.51 8.29 4.40
C GLY A 393 -24.11 7.36 3.24
N ILE A 394 -24.02 6.08 3.55
CA ILE A 394 -23.67 5.03 2.59
C ILE A 394 -24.87 4.75 1.69
N GLU A 395 -24.71 4.83 0.37
CA GLU A 395 -25.74 4.46 -0.61
C GLU A 395 -25.31 3.22 -1.39
N THR A 396 -26.27 2.33 -1.66
CA THR A 396 -26.08 1.16 -2.52
C THR A 396 -26.67 1.45 -3.89
N TYR A 397 -25.89 1.17 -4.93
CA TYR A 397 -26.30 1.34 -6.31
C TYR A 397 -26.51 -0.01 -6.98
N SER A 398 -27.63 -0.15 -7.69
CA SER A 398 -27.87 -1.28 -8.60
C SER A 398 -27.63 -0.84 -10.03
N GLY A 399 -26.58 -1.37 -10.64
CA GLY A 399 -26.13 -1.08 -12.01
C GLY A 399 -26.62 -2.11 -13.00
N THR A 400 -27.11 -1.65 -14.15
CA THR A 400 -27.41 -2.50 -15.31
C THR A 400 -26.70 -1.96 -16.53
N LEU A 401 -26.18 -2.84 -17.38
CA LEU A 401 -25.59 -2.42 -18.65
C LEU A 401 -26.70 -2.27 -19.70
N THR A 402 -26.73 -1.12 -20.35
CA THR A 402 -27.69 -0.80 -21.41
C THR A 402 -26.96 -0.56 -22.73
N LYS A 403 -27.58 -0.97 -23.83
CA LYS A 403 -27.06 -0.78 -25.18
C LYS A 403 -28.00 0.09 -26.00
N ASP A 404 -27.51 1.25 -26.41
CA ASP A 404 -28.23 2.10 -27.36
C ASP A 404 -28.29 1.38 -28.73
N GLN A 405 -29.51 1.15 -29.24
CA GLN A 405 -29.71 0.34 -30.45
C GLN A 405 -29.28 1.06 -31.73
N ALA A 406 -29.23 2.39 -31.72
CA ALA A 406 -28.89 3.19 -32.90
C ALA A 406 -27.37 3.34 -33.07
N THR A 407 -26.66 3.53 -31.96
CA THR A 407 -25.23 3.81 -31.91
C THR A 407 -24.40 2.59 -31.50
N GLY A 408 -25.01 1.60 -30.84
CA GLY A 408 -24.33 0.46 -30.24
C GLY A 408 -23.58 0.80 -28.95
N THR A 409 -23.65 2.05 -28.47
CA THR A 409 -22.96 2.52 -27.27
C THR A 409 -23.47 1.78 -26.03
N LEU A 410 -22.53 1.29 -25.23
CA LEU A 410 -22.80 0.65 -23.95
C LEU A 410 -22.70 1.68 -22.82
N THR A 411 -23.63 1.59 -21.89
CA THR A 411 -23.74 2.53 -20.78
C THR A 411 -24.20 1.80 -19.54
N PHE A 412 -23.44 1.89 -18.45
CA PHE A 412 -23.92 1.47 -17.14
C PHE A 412 -24.90 2.51 -16.60
N VAL A 413 -26.08 2.05 -16.20
CA VAL A 413 -27.08 2.87 -15.50
C VAL A 413 -27.22 2.34 -14.09
N PHE A 414 -26.69 3.11 -13.14
CA PHE A 414 -26.75 2.83 -11.71
C PHE A 414 -27.90 3.60 -11.08
N LYS A 415 -28.72 2.91 -10.29
CA LYS A 415 -29.79 3.52 -9.51
C LYS A 415 -29.55 3.30 -8.02
N GLY A 416 -29.50 4.39 -7.26
CA GLY A 416 -29.42 4.38 -5.80
C GLY A 416 -30.68 3.74 -5.21
N GLN A 417 -30.50 2.85 -4.24
CA GLN A 417 -31.61 2.10 -3.64
C GLN A 417 -32.43 2.95 -2.67
N THR A 418 -31.78 3.89 -1.97
CA THR A 418 -32.43 4.72 -0.96
C THR A 418 -32.91 6.04 -1.55
N ASP A 419 -32.02 6.77 -2.24
CA ASP A 419 -32.30 8.10 -2.78
C ASP A 419 -32.95 8.08 -4.18
N GLY A 420 -32.89 6.95 -4.88
CA GLY A 420 -33.37 6.81 -6.26
C GLY A 420 -32.55 7.57 -7.29
N ASN A 421 -31.39 8.13 -6.92
CA ASN A 421 -30.51 8.87 -7.82
C ASN A 421 -30.00 7.97 -8.93
N ILE A 422 -29.89 8.53 -10.14
CA ILE A 422 -29.42 7.81 -11.31
C ILE A 422 -28.05 8.35 -11.69
N VAL A 423 -27.07 7.45 -11.74
CA VAL A 423 -25.72 7.72 -12.24
C VAL A 423 -25.51 6.93 -13.52
N THR A 424 -24.98 7.58 -14.56
CA THR A 424 -24.81 6.98 -15.88
C THR A 424 -23.34 7.03 -16.26
N LEU A 425 -22.72 5.87 -16.48
CA LEU A 425 -21.30 5.78 -16.85
C LEU A 425 -21.19 5.29 -18.30
N PRO A 426 -20.57 6.05 -19.21
CA PRO A 426 -20.27 5.53 -20.54
C PRO A 426 -19.26 4.39 -20.40
N VAL A 427 -19.46 3.33 -21.17
CA VAL A 427 -18.55 2.18 -21.18
C VAL A 427 -17.67 2.22 -22.40
N THR A 428 -16.38 2.08 -22.18
CA THR A 428 -15.38 1.91 -23.23
C THR A 428 -14.63 0.59 -23.05
N THR A 429 -14.17 0.02 -24.14
CA THR A 429 -13.36 -1.20 -24.15
C THR A 429 -11.85 -0.89 -24.20
N THR A 430 -11.47 0.38 -24.32
CA THR A 430 -10.05 0.80 -24.22
C THR A 430 -9.55 0.62 -22.80
N SER A 431 -8.29 0.25 -22.62
CA SER A 431 -7.71 -0.15 -21.33
C SER A 431 -7.46 1.00 -20.37
N ARG A 432 -7.15 2.21 -20.89
CA ARG A 432 -6.73 3.36 -20.07
C ARG A 432 -7.70 3.69 -18.93
N PRO A 433 -9.01 3.88 -19.17
CA PRO A 433 -9.94 4.25 -18.12
C PRO A 433 -10.04 3.17 -17.04
N TRP A 434 -9.88 1.90 -17.40
CA TRP A 434 -9.88 0.81 -16.43
C TRP A 434 -8.58 0.78 -15.63
N LEU A 435 -7.42 0.91 -16.26
CA LEU A 435 -6.11 0.91 -15.57
C LEU A 435 -5.86 2.14 -14.69
N THR A 436 -6.56 3.26 -14.91
CA THR A 436 -6.39 4.48 -14.09
C THR A 436 -7.55 4.68 -13.11
N GLY A 437 -8.76 4.24 -13.48
CA GLY A 437 -10.01 4.64 -12.83
C GLY A 437 -10.22 6.16 -12.77
N ALA A 438 -9.45 6.95 -13.53
CA ALA A 438 -9.51 8.40 -13.43
C ALA A 438 -10.76 8.94 -14.13
N ILE A 439 -11.56 9.74 -13.43
CA ILE A 439 -12.81 10.32 -13.95
C ILE A 439 -12.63 10.99 -15.33
N GLY A 440 -11.48 11.63 -15.58
CA GLY A 440 -11.14 12.25 -16.86
C GLY A 440 -11.06 11.27 -18.04
N ASP A 441 -10.68 10.02 -17.80
CA ASP A 441 -10.59 8.97 -18.81
C ASP A 441 -11.96 8.33 -19.11
N TRP A 442 -12.96 8.54 -18.23
CA TRP A 442 -14.33 8.02 -18.34
C TRP A 442 -15.35 9.05 -18.86
N GLN A 443 -14.92 10.26 -19.23
CA GLN A 443 -15.83 11.38 -19.46
C GLN A 443 -16.89 11.09 -20.55
N PRO A 444 -18.19 11.28 -20.24
CA PRO A 444 -19.24 11.24 -21.24
C PRO A 444 -19.16 12.46 -22.16
N THR A 445 -19.62 12.31 -23.39
CA THR A 445 -19.89 13.44 -24.28
C THR A 445 -21.41 13.64 -24.37
N PRO A 446 -21.98 14.76 -23.87
CA PRO A 446 -21.36 15.89 -23.17
C PRO A 446 -20.98 15.58 -21.70
N PRO A 447 -20.06 16.36 -21.09
CA PRO A 447 -19.63 16.14 -19.71
C PRO A 447 -20.80 16.24 -18.74
N GLN A 448 -21.04 15.19 -17.95
CA GLN A 448 -21.90 15.29 -16.77
C GLN A 448 -21.12 15.95 -15.64
N GLN A 449 -21.81 16.64 -14.72
CA GLN A 449 -21.17 17.02 -13.46
C GLN A 449 -20.78 15.74 -12.73
N SER A 450 -19.47 15.55 -12.52
CA SER A 450 -18.94 14.45 -11.72
C SER A 450 -19.44 14.62 -10.27
N THR A 451 -20.38 13.77 -9.86
CA THR A 451 -20.77 13.64 -8.45
C THR A 451 -19.82 12.71 -7.73
N GLN A 452 -19.83 12.70 -6.39
CA GLN A 452 -19.04 11.72 -5.64
C GLN A 452 -19.43 10.27 -5.99
N ALA A 453 -20.74 9.99 -6.12
CA ALA A 453 -21.21 8.67 -6.53
C ALA A 453 -20.67 8.26 -7.90
N TYR A 454 -20.53 9.21 -8.84
CA TYR A 454 -19.90 8.96 -10.13
C TYR A 454 -18.42 8.54 -9.98
N ALA A 455 -17.67 9.21 -9.10
CA ALA A 455 -16.28 8.88 -8.81
C ALA A 455 -16.14 7.50 -8.13
N ASP A 456 -16.95 7.23 -7.09
CA ASP A 456 -16.93 5.98 -6.35
C ASP A 456 -17.28 4.77 -7.25
N LEU A 457 -18.27 4.90 -8.14
CA LEU A 457 -18.64 3.82 -9.05
C LEU A 457 -17.56 3.53 -10.10
N ILE A 458 -16.84 4.55 -10.58
CA ILE A 458 -15.69 4.36 -11.47
C ILE A 458 -14.54 3.67 -10.73
N ARG A 459 -14.22 4.14 -9.51
CA ARG A 459 -13.24 3.50 -8.63
C ARG A 459 -13.53 2.01 -8.52
N ASP A 460 -14.74 1.65 -8.12
CA ASP A 460 -15.08 0.26 -7.83
C ASP A 460 -15.07 -0.60 -9.09
N LEU A 461 -15.63 -0.12 -10.20
CA LEU A 461 -15.61 -0.83 -11.48
C LEU A 461 -14.19 -1.07 -12.00
N SER A 462 -13.35 -0.04 -11.92
CA SER A 462 -11.96 -0.13 -12.34
C SER A 462 -11.17 -1.06 -11.42
N GLY A 463 -11.39 -1.02 -10.10
CA GLY A 463 -10.82 -1.95 -9.14
C GLY A 463 -11.16 -3.41 -9.45
N ILE A 464 -12.44 -3.74 -9.71
CA ILE A 464 -12.88 -5.10 -10.08
C ILE A 464 -12.12 -5.62 -11.32
N VAL A 465 -11.96 -4.78 -12.34
CA VAL A 465 -11.27 -5.16 -13.59
C VAL A 465 -9.75 -5.26 -13.40
N ASN A 466 -9.11 -4.34 -12.67
CA ASN A 466 -7.67 -4.41 -12.37
C ASN A 466 -7.33 -5.66 -11.55
N ALA A 467 -8.14 -5.94 -10.52
CA ALA A 467 -8.01 -7.12 -9.69
C ALA A 467 -8.37 -8.41 -10.43
N GLY A 468 -8.83 -8.37 -11.69
CA GLY A 468 -9.11 -9.57 -12.47
C GLY A 468 -10.24 -10.44 -11.88
N ILE A 469 -11.22 -9.82 -11.24
CA ILE A 469 -12.35 -10.54 -10.64
C ILE A 469 -13.30 -10.95 -11.76
N LEU A 470 -13.64 -12.23 -11.81
CA LEU A 470 -14.63 -12.75 -12.75
C LEU A 470 -16.04 -12.25 -12.37
N PRO A 471 -16.86 -11.79 -13.33
CA PRO A 471 -18.15 -11.19 -13.03
C PRO A 471 -19.16 -12.16 -12.38
N GLN A 472 -18.93 -13.47 -12.51
CA GLN A 472 -19.72 -14.50 -11.81
C GLN A 472 -19.53 -14.45 -10.29
N ALA A 473 -18.34 -14.11 -9.80
CA ALA A 473 -18.06 -14.02 -8.36
C ALA A 473 -18.89 -12.89 -7.70
N THR A 474 -19.26 -11.86 -8.46
CA THR A 474 -20.03 -10.72 -7.96
C THR A 474 -21.55 -10.94 -7.99
N GLN A 475 -22.04 -12.12 -8.39
CA GLN A 475 -23.46 -12.32 -8.66
C GLN A 475 -24.32 -12.16 -7.40
N GLY A 476 -25.20 -11.14 -7.41
CA GLY A 476 -26.13 -10.87 -6.31
C GLY A 476 -25.45 -10.42 -5.02
N GLN A 477 -24.13 -10.19 -5.05
CA GLN A 477 -23.36 -9.71 -3.91
C GLN A 477 -23.29 -8.18 -3.96
N LEU A 478 -23.33 -7.55 -2.78
CA LEU A 478 -22.94 -6.15 -2.64
C LEU A 478 -21.41 -6.09 -2.62
N ILE A 479 -20.84 -5.50 -3.65
CA ILE A 479 -19.39 -5.30 -3.73
C ILE A 479 -19.06 -3.97 -3.06
N ASN A 480 -18.33 -4.06 -1.96
CA ASN A 480 -17.76 -2.95 -1.21
C ASN A 480 -16.37 -3.34 -0.69
N LYS A 481 -15.65 -2.42 -0.04
CA LYS A 481 -14.30 -2.70 0.49
C LYS A 481 -14.26 -3.94 1.40
N SER A 482 -15.28 -4.16 2.22
CA SER A 482 -15.36 -5.35 3.08
C SER A 482 -15.48 -6.64 2.28
N TRP A 483 -16.29 -6.64 1.21
CA TRP A 483 -16.38 -7.79 0.31
C TRP A 483 -15.04 -8.04 -0.37
N MET A 484 -14.40 -7.00 -0.90
CA MET A 484 -13.11 -7.08 -1.59
C MET A 484 -12.01 -7.72 -0.73
N ILE A 485 -11.90 -7.32 0.54
CA ILE A 485 -10.93 -7.88 1.51
C ILE A 485 -11.22 -9.35 1.84
N ASN A 486 -12.50 -9.75 1.91
CA ASN A 486 -12.87 -11.13 2.24
C ASN A 486 -12.82 -12.08 1.04
N HIS A 487 -12.59 -11.55 -0.17
CA HIS A 487 -12.60 -12.31 -1.43
C HIS A 487 -11.29 -12.15 -2.22
N PHE A 488 -10.15 -12.01 -1.54
CA PHE A 488 -8.84 -12.04 -2.21
C PHE A 488 -8.63 -13.29 -3.08
N GLY A 489 -9.25 -14.43 -2.71
CA GLY A 489 -9.25 -15.64 -3.54
C GLY A 489 -9.88 -15.51 -4.92
N ASP A 490 -10.72 -14.50 -5.13
CA ASP A 490 -11.33 -14.21 -6.42
C ASP A 490 -10.48 -13.25 -7.29
N TYR A 491 -9.34 -12.78 -6.76
CA TYR A 491 -8.45 -11.89 -7.49
C TYR A 491 -7.64 -12.68 -8.51
N TYR A 492 -7.32 -12.00 -9.61
CA TYR A 492 -6.47 -12.45 -10.69
C TYR A 492 -6.94 -13.76 -11.35
N GLN A 493 -8.25 -14.03 -11.31
CA GLN A 493 -8.89 -15.20 -11.91
C GLN A 493 -9.31 -14.98 -13.37
N ALA A 494 -9.49 -13.73 -13.78
CA ALA A 494 -9.75 -13.35 -15.16
C ALA A 494 -8.54 -13.66 -16.07
N PRO A 495 -8.77 -13.90 -17.38
CA PRO A 495 -7.69 -14.16 -18.33
C PRO A 495 -6.75 -12.96 -18.55
N VAL A 496 -7.18 -11.76 -18.16
CA VAL A 496 -6.38 -10.53 -18.15
C VAL A 496 -6.72 -9.73 -16.90
N TYR A 497 -5.71 -9.08 -16.34
CA TYR A 497 -5.78 -8.24 -15.14
C TYR A 497 -4.54 -7.33 -15.12
N ASN A 498 -4.41 -6.48 -14.10
CA ASN A 498 -3.23 -5.65 -13.92
C ASN A 498 -2.06 -6.48 -13.36
N ILE A 499 -1.17 -6.95 -14.25
CA ILE A 499 -0.06 -7.85 -13.84
C ILE A 499 1.00 -7.09 -13.06
N TYR A 500 1.18 -5.79 -13.31
CA TYR A 500 2.09 -4.94 -12.53
C TYR A 500 1.69 -4.90 -11.06
N ASP A 501 0.43 -4.57 -10.81
CA ASP A 501 -0.16 -4.50 -9.47
C ASP A 501 0.05 -5.82 -8.70
N ARG A 502 -0.35 -6.93 -9.31
CA ARG A 502 -0.11 -8.27 -8.75
C ARG A 502 1.37 -8.54 -8.47
N ALA A 503 2.25 -8.24 -9.42
CA ALA A 503 3.68 -8.53 -9.29
C ALA A 503 4.30 -7.82 -8.09
N LEU A 504 3.86 -6.60 -7.78
CA LEU A 504 4.36 -5.85 -6.63
C LEU A 504 3.84 -6.41 -5.31
N HIS A 505 2.55 -6.74 -5.22
CA HIS A 505 1.97 -7.36 -4.03
C HIS A 505 2.59 -8.73 -3.74
N GLU A 506 2.75 -9.58 -4.77
CA GLU A 506 3.38 -10.90 -4.65
C GLU A 506 4.89 -10.80 -4.28
N ALA A 507 5.55 -9.70 -4.67
CA ALA A 507 6.92 -9.40 -4.23
C ALA A 507 6.98 -8.84 -2.80
N GLY A 508 5.85 -8.65 -2.12
CA GLY A 508 5.75 -8.16 -0.75
C GLY A 508 5.81 -6.64 -0.63
N ALA A 509 5.44 -5.89 -1.67
CA ALA A 509 5.39 -4.43 -1.60
C ALA A 509 4.33 -3.94 -0.60
N ASN A 510 3.15 -4.60 -0.53
CA ASN A 510 2.07 -4.25 0.40
C ASN A 510 1.84 -2.73 0.51
N SER A 511 1.55 -2.11 -0.62
CA SER A 511 1.63 -0.67 -0.88
C SER A 511 0.68 -0.31 -2.01
N TYR A 512 0.35 0.96 -2.21
CA TYR A 512 -0.47 1.40 -3.34
C TYR A 512 0.21 1.10 -4.68
N CYS A 513 -0.22 0.04 -5.38
CA CYS A 513 0.32 -0.33 -6.69
C CYS A 513 -0.61 0.07 -7.84
N TYR A 514 -1.81 0.52 -7.51
CA TYR A 514 -2.86 1.05 -8.38
C TYR A 514 -3.58 2.21 -7.68
N ASP A 515 -4.13 3.19 -8.43
CA ASP A 515 -4.77 4.39 -7.85
C ASP A 515 -5.87 4.10 -6.81
N TYR A 516 -6.51 2.92 -6.89
CA TYR A 516 -7.61 2.54 -6.02
C TYR A 516 -7.41 1.19 -5.36
N ASP A 517 -6.16 0.89 -5.02
CA ASP A 517 -5.77 -0.29 -4.27
C ASP A 517 -6.38 -0.31 -2.85
N ASP A 518 -6.88 0.83 -2.38
CA ASP A 518 -7.59 0.96 -1.10
C ASP A 518 -8.99 0.36 -1.13
N PHE A 519 -9.65 0.40 -2.29
CA PHE A 519 -10.89 -0.32 -2.51
C PHE A 519 -10.64 -1.84 -2.48
N LEU A 520 -9.48 -2.27 -3.00
CA LEU A 520 -9.03 -3.65 -2.94
C LEU A 520 -8.61 -4.04 -1.51
N GLY A 521 -8.15 -3.08 -0.71
CA GLY A 521 -7.63 -3.29 0.63
C GLY A 521 -6.19 -3.82 0.64
N GLN A 522 -5.42 -3.53 -0.41
CA GLN A 522 -4.00 -3.89 -0.53
C GLN A 522 -3.07 -2.65 -0.51
N ASP A 523 -3.62 -1.45 -0.42
CA ASP A 523 -2.94 -0.15 -0.49
C ASP A 523 -1.85 0.09 0.57
N GLY A 524 -1.95 -0.56 1.72
CA GLY A 524 -0.97 -0.38 2.78
C GLY A 524 -0.95 1.03 3.39
N THR A 525 -2.08 1.75 3.36
CA THR A 525 -2.21 3.03 4.08
C THR A 525 -2.23 2.81 5.58
N GLU A 526 -1.36 3.54 6.28
CA GLU A 526 -1.29 3.56 7.73
C GLU A 526 -2.00 4.80 8.28
N VAL A 527 -2.88 4.58 9.26
CA VAL A 527 -3.72 5.65 9.83
C VAL A 527 -3.53 5.74 11.34
N GLY A 528 -3.36 6.95 11.86
CA GLY A 528 -3.17 7.16 13.30
C GLY A 528 -3.46 8.59 13.76
N PRO A 529 -3.44 8.86 15.07
CA PRO A 529 -3.57 10.23 15.57
C PRO A 529 -2.29 11.04 15.31
N PHE A 530 -2.42 12.36 15.10
CA PHE A 530 -1.28 13.27 15.12
C PHE A 530 -1.13 13.84 16.54
N ASP A 531 -0.42 13.11 17.41
CA ASP A 531 -0.26 13.47 18.81
C ASP A 531 1.11 13.09 19.38
N ASP A 532 1.37 13.50 20.61
CA ASP A 532 2.61 13.19 21.31
C ASP A 532 2.69 11.67 21.56
N GLY A 533 3.72 11.02 21.03
CA GLY A 533 3.94 9.58 21.14
C GLY A 533 3.70 8.82 19.84
N THR A 534 2.99 9.43 18.87
CA THR A 534 2.90 8.88 17.52
C THR A 534 4.13 9.25 16.69
N HIS A 535 4.68 8.31 15.93
CA HIS A 535 5.84 8.54 15.06
C HIS A 535 5.82 7.61 13.84
N LEU A 536 6.48 8.07 12.77
CA LEU A 536 6.65 7.33 11.53
C LEU A 536 8.07 6.80 11.43
N MET A 537 8.25 5.58 10.96
CA MET A 537 9.55 5.06 10.56
C MET A 537 9.52 4.64 9.09
N ILE A 538 10.52 5.07 8.34
CA ILE A 538 10.72 4.67 6.95
C ILE A 538 12.06 3.96 6.87
N THR A 539 12.05 2.68 6.51
CA THR A 539 13.26 1.88 6.33
C THR A 539 13.53 1.68 4.85
N LEU A 540 14.75 2.02 4.44
CA LEU A 540 15.25 1.77 3.10
C LEU A 540 15.47 0.26 2.91
N PRO A 541 15.33 -0.27 1.68
CA PRO A 541 15.71 -1.64 1.40
C PRO A 541 17.22 -1.81 1.58
N ASN A 542 17.67 -3.07 1.69
CA ASN A 542 19.10 -3.34 1.59
C ASN A 542 19.57 -3.00 0.15
N LEU A 543 20.49 -2.03 0.04
CA LEU A 543 21.04 -1.52 -1.22
C LEU A 543 22.30 -2.28 -1.68
N SER A 544 22.60 -3.45 -1.10
CA SER A 544 23.79 -4.26 -1.45
C SER A 544 23.74 -4.78 -2.88
N THR A 545 24.47 -4.08 -3.74
CA THR A 545 24.73 -4.36 -5.17
C THR A 545 23.46 -4.51 -6.03
N ASN A 546 23.30 -3.61 -7.02
CA ASN A 546 22.48 -3.89 -8.19
C ASN A 546 23.17 -4.95 -9.04
#